data_AF-A0A357ICD6-F1
#
_entry.id   AF-A0A357ICD6-F1
#
_cell.length_a   1.000
_cell.length_b   1.000
_cell.length_c   1.000
_cell.angle_alpha   90.00
_cell.angle_beta   90.00
_cell.angle_gamma   90.00
#
_symmetry.space_group_name_H-M   'P 1'
#
loop_
_entity.id
_entity.type
_entity.pdbx_description
1 polymer ?
#
loop_
_entity_poly.entity_id
_entity_poly.type
_entity_poly.pdbx_seq_one_letter_code
_entity_poly.pdbx_strand_id
1 'polypeptide(L)'
;NAWYAEAGWTFANAPWSPSVNVRYTQYDTGYDPLFFGFSRGYGTWFQGEVAANYAGPFGTDSAVQYLGITASPRETLTVGASYFGFVDTVDDSGDNDATEINVWAEWVAHDHLIISPLVGLYTPDAATSTQGNDDTNTYVQVLAIVPF
;
A
#
# COMPACT_ATOMS: atom_id res chain seq x y z
N ASN A 1 -18.91 -10.06 -6.17
CA ASN A 1 -18.16 -9.57 -7.33
C ASN A 1 -17.06 -8.64 -6.85
N ALA A 2 -16.12 -8.27 -7.71
CA ALA A 2 -15.09 -7.29 -7.39
C ALA A 2 -14.76 -6.49 -8.65
N TRP A 3 -14.42 -5.22 -8.49
CA TRP A 3 -13.97 -4.38 -9.59
C TRP A 3 -12.92 -3.38 -9.11
N TYR A 4 -12.11 -2.91 -10.06
CA TYR A 4 -11.17 -1.83 -9.81
C TYR A 4 -11.07 -0.93 -11.04
N ALA A 5 -10.66 0.31 -10.79
CA ALA A 5 -10.25 1.24 -11.83
C ALA A 5 -8.94 1.91 -11.39
N GLU A 6 -8.01 2.04 -12.33
CA GLU A 6 -6.70 2.64 -12.07
C GLU A 6 -6.35 3.61 -13.20
N ALA A 7 -5.74 4.73 -12.83
CA ALA A 7 -5.14 5.68 -13.76
C ALA A 7 -3.75 6.06 -13.27
N GLY A 8 -2.81 6.22 -14.20
CA GLY A 8 -1.44 6.59 -13.90
C GLY A 8 -0.91 7.62 -14.89
N TRP A 9 -0.03 8.49 -14.40
CA TRP A 9 0.65 9.47 -15.24
C TRP A 9 2.10 9.67 -14.80
N THR A 10 3.03 9.66 -15.75
CA THR A 10 4.45 9.92 -15.51
C THR A 10 4.87 11.23 -16.15
N PHE A 11 5.42 12.14 -15.36
CA PHE A 11 5.97 13.41 -15.80
C PHE A 11 7.40 13.22 -16.31
N ALA A 12 7.54 12.56 -17.47
CA ALA A 12 8.84 12.13 -18.01
C ALA A 12 9.87 13.25 -18.23
N ASN A 13 9.42 14.50 -18.39
CA ASN A 13 10.29 15.66 -18.62
C ASN A 13 10.55 16.49 -17.35
N ALA A 14 10.02 16.08 -16.19
CA ALA A 14 10.30 16.74 -14.92
C ALA A 14 11.52 16.10 -14.23
N PRO A 15 12.25 16.83 -13.36
CA PRO A 15 13.31 16.24 -12.55
C PRO A 15 12.81 15.01 -11.81
N TRP A 16 13.60 13.93 -11.86
CA TRP A 16 13.32 12.62 -11.24
C TRP A 16 12.12 11.86 -11.81
N SER A 17 11.54 12.34 -12.92
CA SER A 17 10.47 11.68 -13.67
C SER A 17 9.34 11.12 -12.79
N PRO A 18 8.71 11.94 -11.94
CA PRO A 18 7.74 11.45 -10.98
C PRO A 18 6.55 10.79 -11.68
N SER A 19 6.03 9.72 -11.09
CA SER A 19 4.83 9.03 -11.52
C SER A 19 3.79 9.12 -10.42
N VAL A 20 2.54 9.38 -10.81
CA VAL A 20 1.38 9.39 -9.92
C VAL A 20 0.45 8.27 -10.37
N ASN A 21 -0.05 7.49 -9.43
CA ASN A 21 -1.00 6.42 -9.66
C ASN A 21 -2.18 6.58 -8.72
N VAL A 22 -3.39 6.51 -9.24
CA VAL A 22 -4.62 6.48 -8.46
C VAL A 22 -5.37 5.21 -8.77
N ARG A 23 -5.83 4.52 -7.74
CA ARG A 23 -6.63 3.31 -7.88
C ARG A 23 -7.81 3.34 -6.92
N TYR A 24 -8.95 2.91 -7.41
CA TYR A 24 -10.09 2.53 -6.58
C TYR A 24 -10.34 1.05 -6.76
N THR A 25 -10.63 0.35 -5.67
CA THR A 25 -10.98 -1.07 -5.68
C THR A 25 -12.17 -1.30 -4.76
N GLN A 26 -13.08 -2.18 -5.15
CA GLN A 26 -14.22 -2.57 -4.34
C GLN A 26 -14.41 -4.09 -4.41
N TYR A 27 -14.66 -4.67 -3.24
CA TYR A 27 -14.90 -6.10 -3.05
C TYR A 27 -16.27 -6.30 -2.41
N ASP A 28 -17.13 -7.09 -3.03
CA ASP A 28 -18.41 -7.48 -2.43
C ASP A 28 -18.20 -8.55 -1.35
N THR A 29 -19.22 -8.78 -0.54
CA THR A 29 -19.29 -9.83 0.47
C THR A 29 -18.94 -11.21 -0.05
N GLY A 30 -18.03 -11.89 0.65
CA GLY A 30 -17.60 -13.26 0.36
C GLY A 30 -16.65 -13.39 -0.83
N TYR A 31 -16.06 -12.28 -1.30
CA TYR A 31 -15.01 -12.34 -2.31
C TYR A 31 -13.69 -12.84 -1.69
N ASP A 32 -13.13 -13.90 -2.25
CA ASP A 32 -11.80 -14.41 -1.89
C ASP A 32 -10.89 -14.23 -3.12
N PRO A 33 -9.91 -13.30 -3.09
CA PRO A 33 -9.00 -13.11 -4.21
C PRO A 33 -8.09 -14.31 -4.47
N LEU A 34 -8.06 -15.34 -3.59
CA LEU A 34 -7.23 -16.56 -3.63
C LEU A 34 -5.70 -16.31 -3.62
N PHE A 35 -5.22 -15.16 -4.11
CA PHE A 35 -3.83 -14.74 -4.16
C PHE A 35 -3.69 -13.21 -4.11
N PHE A 36 -3.00 -12.68 -3.09
CA PHE A 36 -2.33 -11.38 -3.13
C PHE A 36 -0.84 -11.63 -3.41
N GLY A 37 -0.21 -10.86 -4.30
CA GLY A 37 1.18 -11.17 -4.73
C GLY A 37 2.04 -9.94 -4.99
N PHE A 38 3.27 -9.95 -4.49
CA PHE A 38 4.31 -8.92 -4.65
C PHE A 38 4.86 -8.80 -6.10
N SER A 39 4.03 -8.97 -7.13
CA SER A 39 4.53 -9.11 -8.51
C SER A 39 4.93 -7.79 -9.17
N ARG A 40 4.60 -6.62 -8.58
CA ARG A 40 4.89 -5.29 -9.16
C ARG A 40 5.46 -4.25 -8.17
N GLY A 41 5.91 -4.65 -6.98
CA GLY A 41 6.46 -3.74 -5.95
C GLY A 41 5.42 -3.20 -4.96
N TYR A 42 5.83 -2.26 -4.10
CA TYR A 42 4.98 -1.69 -3.03
C TYR A 42 3.67 -1.09 -3.54
N GLY A 43 2.58 -1.36 -2.80
CA GLY A 43 1.24 -0.83 -3.09
C GLY A 43 0.56 -1.40 -4.35
N THR A 44 1.12 -2.41 -5.01
CA THR A 44 0.56 -2.89 -6.27
C THR A 44 -0.54 -3.94 -6.10
N TRP A 45 -0.40 -4.89 -5.19
CA TRP A 45 -1.38 -5.96 -4.95
C TRP A 45 -1.60 -6.31 -3.48
N PHE A 46 -0.78 -5.80 -2.57
CA PHE A 46 -1.15 -5.73 -1.16
C PHE A 46 -1.96 -4.46 -0.95
N GLN A 47 -3.17 -4.59 -0.38
CA GLN A 47 -4.00 -3.45 -0.01
C GLN A 47 -3.39 -2.83 1.27
N GLY A 48 -2.34 -2.01 1.08
CA GLY A 48 -1.48 -1.51 2.16
C GLY A 48 -0.36 -2.48 2.53
N GLU A 49 0.69 -1.96 3.16
CA GLU A 49 1.82 -2.75 3.69
C GLU A 49 1.60 -3.08 5.17
N VAL A 50 0.81 -2.27 5.87
CA VAL A 50 0.37 -2.55 7.25
C VAL A 50 -0.98 -3.24 7.24
N ALA A 51 -1.96 -2.69 6.52
CA ALA A 51 -3.30 -3.24 6.40
C ALA A 51 -3.30 -4.71 5.93
N ALA A 52 -2.62 -5.01 4.83
CA ALA A 52 -2.60 -6.36 4.29
C ALA A 52 -1.77 -7.37 5.09
N ASN A 53 -0.88 -6.92 5.98
CA ASN A 53 -0.04 -7.80 6.83
C ASN A 53 -0.55 -7.94 8.27
N TYR A 54 -1.28 -6.95 8.81
CA TYR A 54 -1.56 -6.87 10.25
C TYR A 54 -3.00 -6.47 10.62
N ALA A 55 -3.75 -5.77 9.76
CA ALA A 55 -5.13 -5.34 10.08
C ALA A 55 -6.23 -6.26 9.50
N GLY A 56 -5.85 -7.17 8.62
CA GLY A 56 -6.74 -8.14 7.96
C GLY A 56 -6.85 -7.87 6.47
N PRO A 57 -7.15 -8.90 5.64
CA PRO A 57 -7.27 -8.69 4.21
C PRO A 57 -8.54 -7.87 3.96
N PHE A 58 -8.37 -6.61 3.57
CA PHE A 58 -9.40 -5.80 2.92
C PHE A 58 -9.75 -6.38 1.53
N GLY A 59 -10.07 -7.67 1.47
CA GLY A 59 -10.37 -8.44 0.27
C GLY A 59 -11.83 -8.91 0.20
N THR A 60 -12.63 -8.66 1.24
CA THR A 60 -14.09 -8.84 1.27
C THR A 60 -14.68 -7.62 1.97
N ASP A 61 -15.92 -7.28 1.59
CA ASP A 61 -16.72 -6.24 2.27
C ASP A 61 -16.02 -4.87 2.35
N SER A 62 -15.12 -4.54 1.43
CA SER A 62 -14.29 -3.34 1.53
C SER A 62 -14.21 -2.55 0.24
N ALA A 63 -14.06 -1.23 0.40
CA ALA A 63 -13.65 -0.31 -0.64
C ALA A 63 -12.30 0.31 -0.27
N VAL A 64 -11.38 0.36 -1.23
CA VAL A 64 -10.03 0.88 -1.02
C VAL A 64 -9.72 1.97 -2.05
N GLN A 65 -9.36 3.14 -1.55
CA GLN A 65 -8.79 4.23 -2.34
C GLN A 65 -7.27 4.21 -2.18
N TYR A 66 -6.55 4.31 -3.27
CA TYR A 66 -5.10 4.35 -3.31
C TYR A 66 -4.61 5.55 -4.11
N LEU A 67 -3.61 6.24 -3.57
CA LEU A 67 -2.81 7.24 -4.26
C LEU A 67 -1.33 6.93 -4.03
N GLY A 68 -0.61 6.62 -5.10
CA GLY A 68 0.83 6.40 -5.08
C GLY A 68 1.57 7.51 -5.82
N ILE A 69 2.71 7.92 -5.28
CA ILE A 69 3.65 8.80 -5.97
C ILE A 69 5.03 8.17 -5.87
N THR A 70 5.72 8.06 -7.00
CA THR A 70 7.10 7.57 -7.08
C THR A 70 7.97 8.53 -7.85
N ALA A 71 9.26 8.57 -7.54
CA ALA A 71 10.25 9.31 -8.30
C ALA A 71 11.60 8.58 -8.26
N SER A 72 12.44 8.80 -9.26
CA SER A 72 13.77 8.20 -9.33
C SER A 72 14.85 9.28 -9.37
N PRO A 73 15.33 9.76 -8.20
CA PRO A 73 16.39 10.77 -8.14
C PRO A 73 17.70 10.35 -8.81
N ARG A 74 17.94 9.04 -8.89
CA ARG A 74 19.09 8.41 -9.55
C ARG A 74 18.64 7.12 -10.20
N GLU A 75 19.42 6.60 -11.14
CA GLU A 75 19.15 5.30 -11.78
C GLU A 75 19.15 4.14 -10.77
N THR A 76 19.89 4.28 -9.66
CA THR A 76 19.98 3.26 -8.60
C THR A 76 19.03 3.50 -7.43
N LEU A 77 18.25 4.59 -7.43
CA LEU A 77 17.40 4.97 -6.30
C LEU A 77 16.02 5.39 -6.79
N THR A 78 15.01 4.64 -6.39
CA THR A 78 13.61 5.03 -6.48
C THR A 78 13.09 5.29 -5.08
N VAL A 79 12.30 6.35 -4.93
CA VAL A 79 11.58 6.68 -3.70
C VAL A 79 10.10 6.75 -3.99
N GLY A 80 9.30 6.41 -2.99
CA GLY A 80 7.86 6.48 -3.13
C GLY A 80 7.16 6.82 -1.83
N ALA A 81 5.97 7.35 -2.00
CA ALA A 81 5.00 7.51 -0.94
C ALA A 81 3.64 7.02 -1.44
N SER A 82 2.85 6.45 -0.54
CA SER A 82 1.50 6.02 -0.85
C SER A 82 0.54 6.38 0.26
N TYR A 83 -0.69 6.65 -0.12
CA TYR A 83 -1.84 6.78 0.76
C TYR A 83 -2.86 5.70 0.43
N PHE A 84 -3.45 5.12 1.46
CA PHE A 84 -4.63 4.27 1.39
C PHE A 84 -5.73 4.83 2.28
N GLY A 85 -6.96 4.79 1.76
CA GLY A 85 -8.18 4.92 2.55
C GLY A 85 -8.98 3.64 2.44
N PHE A 86 -9.27 3.03 3.57
CA PHE A 86 -10.03 1.80 3.69
C PHE A 86 -11.41 2.12 4.26
N VAL A 87 -12.43 1.60 3.61
CA VAL A 87 -13.82 1.75 4.05
C VAL A 87 -14.44 0.36 4.11
N ASP A 88 -15.00 0.00 5.25
CA ASP A 88 -15.90 -1.14 5.40
C ASP A 88 -17.24 -0.81 4.74
N THR A 89 -17.73 -1.72 3.91
CA THR A 89 -18.97 -1.54 3.14
C THR A 89 -20.16 -2.28 3.73
N VAL A 90 -19.98 -2.96 4.86
CA VAL A 90 -21.05 -3.67 5.58
C VAL A 90 -21.14 -3.21 7.04
N ASP A 91 -22.32 -2.77 7.46
CA ASP A 91 -22.57 -2.23 8.81
C ASP A 91 -22.35 -3.22 9.98
N ASP A 92 -22.19 -4.53 9.71
CA ASP A 92 -22.20 -5.60 10.71
C ASP A 92 -20.81 -6.22 10.99
N SER A 93 -19.75 -5.80 10.27
CA SER A 93 -18.36 -6.29 10.43
C SER A 93 -17.49 -5.51 11.43
N GLY A 94 -18.06 -4.46 12.03
CA GLY A 94 -17.35 -3.52 12.91
C GLY A 94 -16.71 -2.37 12.13
N ASP A 95 -16.51 -1.23 12.79
CA ASP A 95 -15.95 -0.02 12.15
C ASP A 95 -14.44 -0.21 11.90
N ASN A 96 -14.10 -0.78 10.75
CA ASN A 96 -12.73 -1.07 10.31
C ASN A 96 -12.21 -0.07 9.28
N ASP A 97 -12.89 1.09 9.18
CA ASP A 97 -12.42 2.22 8.41
C ASP A 97 -11.05 2.66 8.93
N ALA A 98 -10.15 2.98 8.01
CA ALA A 98 -8.78 3.34 8.35
C ALA A 98 -8.09 4.11 7.24
N THR A 99 -6.99 4.76 7.63
CA THR A 99 -6.07 5.39 6.69
C THR A 99 -4.65 4.88 6.88
N GLU A 100 -3.91 4.74 5.77
CA GLU A 100 -2.50 4.34 5.81
C GLU A 100 -1.66 5.27 4.95
N ILE A 101 -0.51 5.71 5.48
CA ILE A 101 0.52 6.42 4.72
C ILE A 101 1.80 5.62 4.80
N ASN A 102 2.41 5.34 3.65
CA ASN A 102 3.71 4.70 3.57
C ASN A 102 4.72 5.61 2.88
N VAL A 103 5.96 5.54 3.32
CA VAL A 103 7.13 6.12 2.66
C VAL A 103 8.18 5.04 2.54
N TRP A 104 8.75 4.88 1.35
CA TRP A 104 9.70 3.82 1.06
C TRP A 104 10.77 4.27 0.09
N ALA A 105 11.85 3.51 0.06
CA ALA A 105 12.86 3.61 -0.98
C ALA A 105 13.22 2.22 -1.51
N GLU A 106 13.66 2.16 -2.75
CA GLU A 106 14.31 1.00 -3.34
C GLU A 106 15.66 1.47 -3.85
N TRP A 107 16.72 0.93 -3.27
CA TRP A 107 18.09 1.36 -3.52
C TRP A 107 18.97 0.19 -3.90
N VAL A 108 19.51 0.21 -5.12
CA VAL A 108 20.62 -0.65 -5.53
C VAL A 108 21.89 -0.13 -4.84
N ALA A 109 22.15 -0.62 -3.63
CA ALA A 109 23.28 -0.22 -2.81
C ALA A 109 24.61 -0.79 -3.33
N HIS A 110 24.54 -1.94 -4.00
CA HIS A 110 25.66 -2.59 -4.68
C HIS A 110 25.15 -3.50 -5.81
N ASP A 111 26.05 -3.96 -6.69
CA ASP A 111 25.71 -4.82 -7.85
C ASP A 111 24.91 -6.08 -7.48
N HIS A 112 25.07 -6.56 -6.24
CA HIS A 112 24.37 -7.73 -5.70
C HIS A 112 23.63 -7.42 -4.39
N LEU A 113 23.25 -6.16 -4.17
CA LEU A 113 22.53 -5.76 -2.96
C LEU A 113 21.53 -4.65 -3.25
N ILE A 114 20.25 -4.97 -3.10
CA ILE A 114 19.16 -4.01 -3.08
C ILE A 114 18.68 -3.86 -1.64
N ILE A 115 18.59 -2.63 -1.15
CA ILE A 115 18.04 -2.29 0.16
C ILE A 115 16.74 -1.55 -0.07
N SER A 116 15.68 -1.97 0.60
CA SER A 116 14.39 -1.30 0.55
C SER A 116 13.83 -1.05 1.95
N PRO A 117 14.07 0.14 2.52
CA PRO A 117 13.42 0.55 3.76
C PRO A 117 11.99 1.06 3.48
N LEU A 118 11.11 0.83 4.44
CA LEU A 118 9.74 1.33 4.47
C LEU A 118 9.37 1.76 5.88
N VAL A 119 8.63 2.87 5.97
CA VAL A 119 7.90 3.29 7.16
C VAL A 119 6.44 3.46 6.78
N GLY A 120 5.55 2.83 7.53
CA GLY A 120 4.11 2.90 7.39
C GLY A 120 3.47 3.47 8.65
N LEU A 121 2.45 4.30 8.47
CA LEU A 121 1.61 4.84 9.53
C LEU A 121 0.17 4.42 9.23
N TYR A 122 -0.44 3.66 10.12
CA TYR A 122 -1.80 3.15 9.98
C TYR A 122 -2.66 3.67 11.13
N THR A 123 -3.74 4.36 10.81
CA THR A 123 -4.67 4.94 11.79
C THR A 123 -6.05 4.37 11.55
N PRO A 124 -6.57 3.53 12.46
CA PRO A 124 -7.97 3.12 12.46
C PRO A 124 -8.87 4.29 12.88
N ASP A 125 -10.08 4.34 12.35
CA ASP A 125 -11.04 5.40 12.68
C ASP A 125 -11.82 5.10 13.98
N ALA A 126 -11.82 3.83 14.42
CA ALA A 126 -12.51 3.40 15.63
C ALA A 126 -11.67 2.44 16.51
N ALA A 127 -11.80 2.60 17.83
CA ALA A 127 -11.16 1.74 18.82
C ALA A 127 -11.70 0.29 18.82
N THR A 128 -12.88 0.08 18.23
CA THR A 128 -13.48 -1.24 18.00
C THR A 128 -12.97 -1.94 16.74
N SER A 129 -12.09 -1.28 15.96
CA SER A 129 -11.45 -1.90 14.80
C SER A 129 -10.64 -3.14 15.18
N THR A 130 -10.23 -3.92 14.20
CA THR A 130 -9.37 -5.12 14.40
C THR A 130 -8.07 -4.84 15.15
N GLN A 131 -7.54 -3.61 15.10
CA GLN A 131 -6.36 -3.20 15.85
C GLN A 131 -6.62 -3.01 17.36
N GLY A 132 -7.90 -2.93 17.78
CA GLY A 132 -8.30 -2.73 19.17
C GLY A 132 -7.93 -1.36 19.75
N ASN A 133 -7.66 -0.38 18.88
CA ASN A 133 -7.38 1.02 19.20
C ASN A 133 -7.71 1.92 18.00
N ASP A 134 -7.77 3.24 18.23
CA ASP A 134 -7.93 4.31 17.23
C ASP A 134 -6.66 5.20 17.16
N ASP A 135 -5.56 4.72 17.75
CA ASP A 135 -4.28 5.42 17.71
C ASP A 135 -3.53 5.14 16.40
N THR A 136 -2.64 6.06 16.02
CA THR A 136 -1.73 5.82 14.88
C THR A 136 -0.69 4.75 15.23
N ASN A 137 -0.77 3.63 14.54
CA ASN A 137 0.15 2.51 14.60
C ASN A 137 1.32 2.75 13.63
N THR A 138 2.56 2.62 14.10
CA THR A 138 3.76 2.79 13.28
C THR A 138 4.37 1.44 12.94
N TYR A 139 4.65 1.24 11.65
CA TYR A 139 5.32 0.06 11.12
C TYR A 139 6.61 0.46 10.42
N VAL A 140 7.68 -0.31 10.63
CA VAL A 140 8.98 -0.08 10.00
C VAL A 140 9.52 -1.41 9.49
N GLN A 141 9.99 -1.42 8.26
CA GLN A 141 10.55 -2.59 7.61
C GLN A 141 11.81 -2.22 6.83
N VAL A 142 12.74 -3.16 6.75
CA VAL A 142 13.86 -3.09 5.82
C VAL A 142 14.00 -4.44 5.13
N LEU A 143 13.95 -4.44 3.80
CA LEU A 143 14.28 -5.59 2.98
C LEU A 143 15.71 -5.47 2.45
N ALA A 144 16.45 -6.57 2.52
CA ALA A 144 17.75 -6.72 1.87
C ALA A 144 17.66 -7.89 0.87
N ILE A 145 17.81 -7.58 -0.42
CA ILE A 145 17.66 -8.53 -1.52
C ILE A 145 19.03 -8.74 -2.15
N VAL A 146 19.45 -10.01 -2.22
CA VAL A 146 20.73 -10.45 -2.80
C VAL A 146 20.43 -11.28 -4.05
N PRO A 147 20.43 -10.66 -5.26
CA PRO A 147 20.27 -11.40 -6.50
C PRO A 147 21.50 -12.27 -6.77
N PHE A 148 21.27 -13.49 -7.25
CA PHE A 148 22.28 -14.50 -7.60
C PHE A 148 22.53 -14.59 -9.10
#